data_AF-B1X528-F1
#
_entry.id   AF-B1X528-F1
#
_cell.length_a   1.000
_cell.length_b   1.000
_cell.length_c   1.000
_cell.angle_alpha   90.00
_cell.angle_beta   90.00
_cell.angle_gamma   90.00
#
_symmetry.space_group_name_H-M   'P 1'
#
loop_
_entity.id
_entity.type
_entity.pdbx_description
1 polymer ?
#
loop_
_entity_poly.entity_id
_entity_poly.type
_entity_poly.pdbx_seq_one_letter_code
_entity_poly.pdbx_strand_id
1 'polypeptide(L)'
;MATIQDRAYVTACSQLACLLSISLAAARRKVDYVAAKEGLRDNVGRLMIAERILTEVQSGKQDEGELLDSLLKAVKSEENFLLED
;
A
#
# COMPACT_ATOMS: atom_id res chain seq x y z
N MET A 1 2.25 -4.86 -28.52
CA MET A 1 3.22 -3.75 -28.31
C MET A 1 2.79 -3.03 -27.04
N ALA A 2 3.67 -2.87 -26.04
CA ALA A 2 3.33 -2.19 -24.79
C ALA A 2 3.06 -0.70 -25.07
N THR A 3 1.84 -0.26 -24.83
CA THR A 3 1.45 1.16 -25.00
C THR A 3 2.00 1.99 -23.83
N ILE A 4 2.06 3.31 -23.99
CA ILE A 4 2.50 4.22 -22.91
C ILE A 4 1.65 4.03 -21.64
N GLN A 5 0.35 3.75 -21.80
CA GLN A 5 -0.56 3.43 -20.69
C GLN A 5 -0.18 2.13 -19.97
N ASP A 6 0.33 1.13 -20.68
CA ASP A 6 0.79 -0.13 -20.09
C ASP A 6 2.00 0.11 -19.18
N ARG A 7 2.93 0.99 -19.59
CA ARG A 7 4.07 1.38 -18.75
C ARG A 7 3.65 2.09 -17.48
N ALA A 8 2.74 3.06 -17.56
CA ALA A 8 2.25 3.78 -16.39
C ALA A 8 1.53 2.83 -15.41
N TYR A 9 0.71 1.92 -15.92
CA TYR A 9 0.07 0.88 -15.11
C TYR A 9 1.08 -0.04 -14.40
N VAL A 10 2.11 -0.50 -15.13
CA VAL A 10 3.18 -1.32 -14.54
C VAL A 10 3.92 -0.57 -13.43
N THR A 11 4.23 0.72 -13.63
CA THR A 11 4.90 1.56 -12.64
C THR A 11 4.05 1.76 -11.37
N ALA A 12 2.76 2.03 -11.52
CA ALA A 12 1.86 2.14 -10.37
C ALA A 12 1.79 0.82 -9.60
N CYS A 13 1.67 -0.31 -10.31
CA CYS A 13 1.64 -1.64 -9.68
C CYS A 13 2.95 -2.01 -8.99
N SER A 14 4.11 -1.60 -9.53
CA SER A 14 5.41 -1.89 -8.91
C SER A 14 5.62 -1.07 -7.63
N GLN A 15 5.21 0.20 -7.63
CA GLN A 15 5.22 1.04 -6.43
C GLN A 15 4.31 0.48 -5.34
N LEU A 16 3.10 0.04 -5.71
CA LEU A 16 2.18 -0.65 -4.81
C LEU A 16 2.78 -1.93 -4.22
N ALA A 17 3.44 -2.73 -5.05
CA ALA A 17 4.11 -3.95 -4.63
C ALA A 17 5.19 -3.67 -3.58
N CYS A 18 6.01 -2.64 -3.80
CA CYS A 18 7.03 -2.20 -2.84
C CYS A 18 6.42 -1.66 -1.54
N LEU A 19 5.35 -0.85 -1.63
CA LEU A 19 4.72 -0.27 -0.45
C LEU A 19 4.03 -1.32 0.43
N LEU A 20 3.43 -2.34 -0.19
CA LEU A 20 2.71 -3.40 0.51
C LEU A 20 3.58 -4.63 0.82
N SER A 21 4.85 -4.64 0.42
CA SER A 21 5.75 -5.79 0.53
C SER A 21 5.17 -7.08 -0.09
N ILE A 22 4.52 -6.96 -1.25
CA ILE A 22 3.91 -8.07 -2.00
C ILE A 22 4.54 -8.23 -3.38
N SER A 23 4.27 -9.35 -4.06
CA SER A 23 4.69 -9.52 -5.45
C SER A 23 3.92 -8.60 -6.41
N LEU A 24 4.57 -8.21 -7.52
CA LEU A 24 3.92 -7.45 -8.60
C LEU A 24 2.65 -8.14 -9.11
N ALA A 25 2.66 -9.48 -9.21
CA ALA A 25 1.48 -10.25 -9.63
C ALA A 25 0.32 -10.12 -8.64
N ALA A 26 0.60 -10.10 -7.34
CA ALA A 26 -0.42 -9.86 -6.31
C ALA A 26 -0.97 -8.44 -6.38
N ALA A 27 -0.10 -7.42 -6.58
CA ALA A 27 -0.53 -6.05 -6.76
C ALA A 27 -1.47 -5.88 -7.97
N ARG A 28 -1.12 -6.47 -9.12
CA ARG A 28 -1.98 -6.47 -10.32
C ARG A 28 -3.34 -7.12 -10.07
N ARG A 29 -3.36 -8.32 -9.45
CA ARG A 29 -4.61 -9.01 -9.11
C ARG A 29 -5.52 -8.17 -8.21
N LYS A 30 -4.92 -7.45 -7.25
CA LYS A 30 -5.67 -6.55 -6.37
C LYS A 30 -6.32 -5.41 -7.16
N VAL A 31 -5.57 -4.76 -8.05
CA VAL A 31 -6.11 -3.71 -8.93
C VAL A 31 -7.19 -4.26 -9.85
N ASP A 32 -6.95 -5.39 -10.52
CA ASP A 32 -7.92 -6.02 -11.43
C ASP A 32 -9.21 -6.42 -10.70
N TYR A 33 -9.11 -6.91 -9.44
CA TYR A 33 -10.28 -7.24 -8.63
C TYR A 33 -11.12 -6.00 -8.30
N VAL A 34 -10.49 -4.91 -7.86
CA VAL A 34 -11.20 -3.65 -7.53
C VAL A 34 -11.79 -3.03 -8.80
N ALA A 35 -11.02 -3.00 -9.89
CA ALA A 35 -11.48 -2.56 -11.20
C ALA A 35 -12.70 -3.36 -11.70
N ALA A 36 -12.68 -4.69 -11.55
CA ALA A 36 -13.80 -5.54 -11.91
C ALA A 36 -15.03 -5.32 -11.02
N LYS A 37 -14.82 -5.06 -9.71
CA LYS A 37 -15.89 -4.75 -8.76
C LYS A 37 -16.59 -3.43 -9.10
N GLU A 38 -15.85 -2.46 -9.62
CA GLU A 38 -16.38 -1.13 -10.00
C GLU A 38 -16.82 -1.05 -11.47
N GLY A 39 -16.71 -2.15 -12.23
CA GLY A 39 -17.08 -2.20 -13.65
C GLY A 39 -16.11 -1.49 -14.59
N LEU A 40 -14.97 -1.01 -14.08
CA LEU A 40 -13.95 -0.24 -14.79
C LEU A 40 -12.86 -1.18 -15.34
N ARG A 41 -13.16 -1.93 -16.40
CA ARG A 41 -12.23 -2.92 -16.99
C ARG A 41 -11.34 -2.38 -18.12
N ASP A 42 -11.50 -1.11 -18.46
CA ASP A 42 -10.70 -0.43 -19.46
C ASP A 42 -9.30 -0.09 -18.94
N ASN A 43 -8.37 0.21 -19.86
CA ASN A 43 -6.98 0.52 -19.48
C ASN A 43 -6.88 1.78 -18.62
N VAL A 44 -7.74 2.77 -18.87
CA VAL A 44 -7.76 4.02 -18.10
C VAL A 44 -8.34 3.76 -16.72
N GLY A 45 -9.48 3.06 -16.63
CA GLY A 45 -10.08 2.64 -15.36
C GLY A 45 -9.12 1.87 -14.46
N ARG A 46 -8.39 0.87 -14.98
CA ARG A 46 -7.40 0.13 -14.19
C ARG A 46 -6.26 1.00 -13.67
N LEU A 47 -5.79 1.96 -14.47
CA LEU A 47 -4.75 2.89 -14.04
C LEU A 47 -5.26 3.83 -12.93
N MET A 48 -6.48 4.36 -13.07
CA MET A 48 -7.11 5.18 -12.04
C MET A 48 -7.26 4.41 -10.71
N ILE A 49 -7.68 3.15 -10.77
CA ILE A 49 -7.78 2.31 -9.57
C ILE A 49 -6.40 2.05 -8.97
N ALA A 50 -5.37 1.78 -9.78
CA ALA A 50 -4.01 1.59 -9.29
C ALA A 50 -3.49 2.84 -8.56
N GLU A 51 -3.68 4.03 -9.13
CA GLU A 51 -3.28 5.30 -8.51
C GLU A 51 -4.05 5.56 -7.22
N ARG A 52 -5.37 5.33 -7.21
CA ARG A 52 -6.20 5.51 -6.01
C ARG A 52 -5.72 4.64 -4.85
N ILE A 53 -5.52 3.35 -5.10
CA ILE A 53 -5.03 2.41 -4.08
C ILE A 53 -3.62 2.81 -3.61
N LEU A 54 -2.78 3.30 -4.52
CA LEU A 54 -1.43 3.75 -4.18
C LEU A 54 -1.45 4.97 -3.25
N THR A 55 -2.32 5.95 -3.51
CA THR A 55 -2.52 7.10 -2.63
C THR A 55 -3.04 6.67 -1.25
N GLU A 56 -4.06 5.79 -1.20
CA GLU A 56 -4.59 5.25 0.06
C GLU A 56 -3.51 4.56 0.89
N VAL A 57 -2.67 3.75 0.26
CA VAL A 57 -1.58 3.04 0.93
C VAL A 57 -0.48 4.00 1.39
N GLN A 58 -0.16 5.05 0.62
CA GLN A 58 0.81 6.06 1.05
C GLN A 58 0.34 6.84 2.27
N SER A 59 -0.94 7.27 2.29
CA SER A 59 -1.51 7.96 3.44
C SER A 59 -1.52 7.09 4.68
N GLY A 60 -2.01 5.84 4.59
CA GLY A 60 -2.08 4.94 5.75
C GLY A 60 -0.71 4.56 6.32
N LYS A 61 0.36 4.54 5.51
CA LYS A 61 1.73 4.28 6.00
C LYS A 61 2.28 5.40 6.87
N GLN A 62 1.84 6.64 6.65
CA GLN A 62 2.21 7.76 7.51
C GLN A 62 1.57 7.63 8.88
N ASP A 63 0.28 7.27 8.91
CA ASP A 63 -0.48 7.06 10.15
C ASP A 63 0.08 5.87 10.97
N GLU A 64 0.47 4.76 10.32
CA GLU A 64 1.05 3.59 11.00
C GLU A 64 2.40 3.89 11.65
N GLY A 65 3.24 4.72 11.01
CA GLY A 65 4.53 5.14 11.56
C GLY A 65 4.37 5.97 12.84
N GLU A 66 3.45 6.94 12.84
CA GLU A 66 3.16 7.76 14.02
C GLU A 66 2.59 6.93 15.18
N LEU A 67 1.70 5.98 14.87
CA LEU A 67 1.15 5.05 15.86
C LEU A 67 2.25 4.16 16.47
N LEU A 68 3.13 3.59 15.64
CA LEU A 68 4.22 2.75 16.10
C LEU A 68 5.21 3.54 16.99
N ASP A 69 5.59 4.76 16.58
CA ASP A 69 6.45 5.63 17.37
C ASP A 69 5.82 5.98 18.73
N SER A 70 4.51 6.21 18.76
CA SER A 70 3.75 6.44 20.00
C SER A 70 3.80 5.22 20.92
N LEU A 71 3.54 4.02 20.37
CA LEU A 71 3.59 2.76 21.12
C LEU A 71 5.00 2.48 21.67
N LEU A 72 6.05 2.71 20.87
CA LEU A 72 7.44 2.52 21.31
C LEU A 72 7.85 3.52 22.40
N LYS A 73 7.39 4.77 22.33
CA LYS A 73 7.59 5.76 23.40
C LYS A 73 6.88 5.36 24.69
N ALA A 74 5.66 4.83 24.60
CA ALA A 74 4.91 4.37 25.77
C ALA A 74 5.62 3.20 26.46
N VAL A 75 6.09 2.20 25.70
CA VAL A 75 6.84 1.05 26.24
C VAL A 75 8.13 1.49 26.95
N LYS A 76 8.84 2.50 26.43
CA LYS A 76 10.05 3.04 27.08
C LYS A 76 9.76 3.74 28.40
N SER A 77 8.54 4.25 28.61
CA SER A 77 8.14 4.82 29.90
C SER A 77 7.84 3.76 30.96
N GLU A 78 7.70 2.48 30.58
CA GLU A 78 7.40 1.35 31.47
C GLU A 78 8.66 0.57 31.91
N GLU A 79 9.87 1.14 31.76
CA GLU A 79 11.16 0.55 32.20
C GLU A 79 11.25 0.23 33.72
N ASN A 80 10.18 0.39 34.50
CA ASN A 80 10.06 -0.12 35.88
C ASN A 80 9.65 -1.60 35.98
N PHE A 81 9.55 -2.35 34.87
CA PHE A 81 9.06 -3.73 34.87
C PHE A 81 10.07 -4.79 35.38
N LEU A 82 11.27 -4.39 35.80
CA LEU A 82 12.33 -5.28 36.31
C LEU A 82 12.89 -4.86 37.68
N LEU A 83 12.06 -4.30 38.57
CA LEU A 83 12.38 -4.31 39.99
C LEU A 83 12.10 -5.71 40.55
N GLU A 84 13.20 -6.44 40.74
CA GLU A 84 13.32 -7.78 41.32
C GLU A 84 12.46 -7.96 42.59
N ASP A 85 11.83 -9.12 42.71
CA ASP A 85 11.61 -9.82 43.99
C ASP A 85 12.37 -11.16 43.92
#